data_AF-A0A839HAL7-F1
#
_entry.id   AF-A0A839HAL7-F1
#
_cell.length_a   1.000
_cell.length_b   1.000
_cell.length_c   1.000
_cell.angle_alpha   90.00
_cell.angle_beta   90.00
_cell.angle_gamma   90.00
#
_symmetry.space_group_name_H-M   'P 1'
#
loop_
_entity.id
_entity.type
_entity.pdbx_description
1 polymer ?
#
loop_
_entity_poly.entity_id
_entity_poly.type
_entity_poly.pdbx_seq_one_letter_code
_entity_poly.pdbx_strand_id
1 'polypeptide(L)'
;MNQHIELTLREKEKIATIAKEIVQDIESGKDPNYYGPPLTQSGKEQMLVAIQTAMEMNKRKAKAKFTPKKYRKGKTSPKKAGSR
;
A
#
# COMPACT_ATOMS: atom_id res chain seq x y z
N MET A 1 -1.83 -17.28 -13.80
CA MET A 1 -2.21 -17.17 -12.37
C MET A 1 -1.49 -15.97 -11.77
N ASN A 2 -2.20 -14.89 -11.44
CA ASN A 2 -1.63 -13.72 -10.79
C ASN A 2 -1.18 -14.11 -9.37
N GLN A 3 0.13 -14.13 -9.13
CA GLN A 3 0.63 -14.35 -7.77
C GLN A 3 0.32 -13.11 -6.91
N HIS A 4 -0.69 -13.22 -6.06
CA HIS A 4 -0.99 -12.22 -5.04
C HIS A 4 0.11 -12.25 -3.98
N ILE A 5 1.12 -11.39 -4.13
CA ILE A 5 2.14 -11.21 -3.09
C ILE A 5 1.53 -10.40 -1.95
N GLU A 6 1.54 -10.99 -0.76
CA GLU A 6 1.02 -10.32 0.43
C GLU A 6 1.97 -9.22 0.91
N LEU A 7 1.38 -8.12 1.36
CA LEU A 7 2.08 -7.08 2.09
C LEU A 7 2.11 -7.44 3.57
N THR A 8 3.24 -7.21 4.22
CA THR A 8 3.34 -7.38 5.68
C THR A 8 2.51 -6.30 6.38
N LEU A 9 2.19 -6.52 7.66
CA LEU A 9 1.50 -5.51 8.48
C LEU A 9 2.27 -4.18 8.50
N ARG A 10 3.59 -4.24 8.73
CA ARG A 10 4.47 -3.06 8.71
C ARG A 10 4.46 -2.33 7.37
N GLU A 11 4.37 -3.06 6.25
CA GLU A 11 4.25 -2.45 4.92
C GLU A 11 2.92 -1.70 4.77
N LYS A 12 1.81 -2.29 5.24
CA LYS A 12 0.49 -1.66 5.22
C LYS A 12 0.44 -0.43 6.12
N GLU A 13 0.96 -0.51 7.34
CA GLU A 13 1.04 0.61 8.28
C GLU A 13 1.85 1.77 7.69
N LYS A 14 3.02 1.48 7.10
CA LYS A 14 3.84 2.51 6.46
C LYS A 14 3.11 3.18 5.28
N ILE A 15 2.42 2.39 4.45
CA ILE A 15 1.60 2.94 3.35
C ILE A 15 0.48 3.83 3.90
N ALA A 16 -0.20 3.40 4.98
CA ALA A 16 -1.26 4.17 5.60
C ALA A 16 -0.74 5.50 6.16
N THR A 17 0.44 5.52 6.80
CA THR A 17 1.08 6.73 7.29
C THR A 17 1.43 7.69 6.15
N ILE A 18 2.11 7.20 5.11
CA ILE A 18 2.50 8.04 3.96
C ILE A 18 1.27 8.60 3.25
N ALA A 19 0.22 7.80 3.06
CA ALA A 19 -1.01 8.28 2.43
C ALA A 19 -1.68 9.41 3.24
N LYS A 20 -1.64 9.32 4.58
CA LYS A 20 -2.14 10.40 5.46
C LYS A 20 -1.29 11.67 5.34
N GLU A 21 0.03 11.53 5.34
CA GLU A 21 0.96 12.66 5.18
C GLU A 21 0.71 13.38 3.85
N ILE A 22 0.57 12.66 2.73
CA ILE A 22 0.27 13.25 1.42
C ILE A 22 -1.06 14.03 1.44
N VAL A 23 -2.12 13.44 1.99
CA VAL A 23 -3.43 14.12 2.05
C VAL A 23 -3.37 15.35 2.97
N GLN A 24 -2.60 15.28 4.06
CA GLN A 24 -2.39 16.41 4.98
C GLN A 24 -1.56 17.53 4.34
N ASP A 25 -0.55 17.21 3.53
CA ASP A 25 0.24 18.19 2.81
C ASP A 25 -0.60 18.92 1.75
N ILE A 26 -1.48 18.19 1.06
CA ILE A 26 -2.48 18.76 0.15
C ILE A 26 -3.43 19.69 0.91
N GLU A 27 -4.00 19.23 2.03
CA GLU A 27 -4.95 20.00 2.83
C GLU A 27 -4.33 21.29 3.39
N SER A 28 -3.09 21.21 3.88
CA SER A 28 -2.40 22.36 4.48
C SER A 28 -1.83 23.35 3.46
N GLY A 29 -2.05 23.11 2.16
CA GLY A 29 -1.49 23.94 1.09
C GLY A 29 0.04 23.85 0.98
N LYS A 30 0.64 22.81 1.57
CA LYS A 30 2.09 22.57 1.53
C LYS A 30 2.52 21.79 0.29
N ASP A 31 1.58 21.12 -0.39
CA ASP A 31 1.86 20.47 -1.68
C ASP A 31 1.80 21.50 -2.83
N PRO A 32 2.95 21.92 -3.39
CA PRO A 32 2.98 22.89 -4.49
C PRO A 32 2.42 22.33 -5.80
N ASN A 33 2.18 21.02 -5.90
CA ASN A 33 1.70 20.34 -7.10
C ASN A 33 0.18 20.12 -7.09
N TYR A 34 -0.50 20.52 -6.01
CA TYR A 34 -1.96 20.40 -5.93
C TYR A 34 -2.64 21.67 -6.42
N TYR A 35 -3.26 21.58 -7.59
CA TYR A 35 -4.00 22.69 -8.24
C TYR A 35 -5.53 22.53 -8.15
N GLY A 36 -6.00 21.68 -7.23
CA GLY A 36 -7.43 21.43 -7.04
C GLY A 36 -8.10 22.39 -6.05
N PRO A 37 -9.43 22.37 -5.96
CA PRO A 37 -10.15 23.06 -4.88
C PRO A 37 -9.75 22.46 -3.52
N PRO A 38 -9.93 23.22 -2.40
CA PRO A 38 -9.75 22.68 -1.06
C PRO A 38 -10.53 21.38 -0.88
N LEU A 39 -9.90 20.36 -0.28
CA LEU A 39 -10.53 19.06 -0.12
C LEU A 39 -11.66 19.13 0.92
N THR A 40 -12.86 18.75 0.51
CA THR A 40 -13.95 18.43 1.45
C THR A 40 -13.59 17.19 2.26
N GLN A 41 -14.23 16.99 3.42
CA GLN A 41 -13.97 15.80 4.26
C GLN A 41 -14.15 14.49 3.48
N SER A 42 -15.21 14.38 2.68
CA SER A 42 -15.45 13.22 1.82
C SER A 42 -14.36 13.07 0.75
N GLY A 43 -13.88 14.18 0.18
CA GLY A 43 -12.77 14.17 -0.77
C GLY A 43 -11.47 13.66 -0.16
N LYS A 44 -11.17 14.03 1.10
CA LYS A 44 -9.99 13.52 1.83
C LYS A 44 -10.05 12.01 2.03
N GLU A 45 -11.21 11.47 2.42
CA GLU A 45 -11.39 10.04 2.63
C GLU A 45 -11.24 9.26 1.32
N GLN A 46 -11.84 9.74 0.24
CA GLN A 46 -11.68 9.16 -1.09
C GLN A 46 -10.23 9.19 -1.56
N MET A 47 -9.55 10.32 -1.38
CA MET A 47 -8.14 10.49 -1.75
C MET A 47 -7.25 9.53 -0.96
N LEU A 48 -7.49 9.40 0.34
CA LEU A 48 -6.75 8.50 1.22
C LEU A 48 -6.89 7.04 0.76
N VAL A 49 -8.11 6.59 0.45
CA VAL A 49 -8.35 5.25 -0.09
C VAL A 49 -7.65 5.04 -1.44
N ALA A 50 -7.75 6.03 -2.34
CA ALA A 50 -7.14 5.95 -3.66
C ALA A 50 -5.61 5.86 -3.59
N ILE A 51 -4.96 6.72 -2.81
CA ILE A 51 -3.51 6.73 -2.61
C ILE A 51 -3.04 5.43 -1.98
N GLN A 52 -3.69 4.97 -0.90
CA GLN A 52 -3.36 3.70 -0.27
C GLN A 52 -3.45 2.54 -1.27
N THR A 53 -4.54 2.47 -2.02
CA THR A 53 -4.76 1.42 -3.03
C THR A 53 -3.66 1.43 -4.09
N ALA A 54 -3.33 2.59 -4.65
CA ALA A 54 -2.30 2.75 -5.65
C ALA A 54 -0.91 2.34 -5.12
N MET A 55 -0.55 2.79 -3.91
CA MET A 55 0.71 2.44 -3.27
C MET A 55 0.82 0.94 -2.99
N GLU A 56 -0.24 0.32 -2.48
CA GLU A 56 -0.25 -1.12 -2.24
C GLU A 56 -0.10 -1.90 -3.56
N MET A 57 -0.81 -1.50 -4.62
CA MET A 57 -0.68 -2.11 -5.95
C MET A 57 0.75 -2.01 -6.47
N ASN A 58 1.36 -0.83 -6.37
CA ASN A 58 2.74 -0.60 -6.80
C ASN A 58 3.72 -1.43 -5.96
N LYS A 59 3.51 -1.54 -4.65
CA LYS A 59 4.34 -2.37 -3.77
C LYS A 59 4.24 -3.85 -4.12
N ARG A 60 3.03 -4.36 -4.39
CA ARG A 60 2.82 -5.75 -4.85
C ARG A 60 3.51 -6.02 -6.18
N LYS A 61 3.38 -5.10 -7.15
CA LYS A 61 4.09 -5.17 -8.44
C LYS A 61 5.61 -5.19 -8.26
N ALA A 62 6.15 -4.33 -7.39
CA ALA A 62 7.57 -4.30 -7.09
C ALA A 62 8.06 -5.61 -6.46
N LYS A 63 7.34 -6.16 -5.47
CA LYS A 63 7.68 -7.47 -4.89
C LYS A 63 7.59 -8.58 -5.94
N ALA A 64 6.62 -8.52 -6.85
CA ALA A 64 6.50 -9.51 -7.93
C ALA A 64 7.66 -9.46 -8.91
N LYS A 65 8.15 -8.26 -9.21
CA LYS A 65 9.28 -8.06 -10.13
C LYS A 65 10.62 -8.43 -9.49
N PHE A 66 10.86 -7.99 -8.25
CA PHE A 66 12.20 -8.00 -7.65
C PHE A 66 12.42 -9.05 -6.56
N THR A 67 11.37 -9.67 -6.03
CA THR A 67 11.54 -10.78 -5.06
C THR A 67 11.73 -12.09 -5.83
N PRO A 68 12.83 -12.85 -5.62
CA PRO A 68 13.00 -14.17 -6.20
C PRO A 68 11.84 -15.10 -5.85
N LYS A 69 11.44 -15.99 -6.76
CA LYS A 69 10.25 -16.87 -6.60
C LYS A 69 10.25 -17.61 -5.25
N LYS A 70 11.40 -18.12 -4.80
CA LYS A 70 11.56 -18.83 -3.52
C LYS A 70 11.23 -18.00 -2.26
N TYR A 71 11.21 -16.67 -2.37
CA TYR A 71 10.90 -15.74 -1.27
C TYR A 71 9.56 -15.03 -1.42
N ARG A 72 8.81 -15.27 -2.51
CA ARG A 72 7.46 -14.71 -2.69
C ARG A 72 6.52 -15.46 -1.75
N LYS A 73 6.30 -14.93 -0.55
CA LYS A 73 5.29 -15.48 0.36
C LYS A 73 3.89 -15.17 -0.20
N GLY A 74 3.18 -16.24 -0.54
CA GLY A 74 1.75 -16.29 -0.85
C GLY A 74 1.21 -17.59 -0.27
N LYS A 75 -0.07 -17.65 0.10
CA LYS A 75 -0.72 -18.73 0.87
C LYS A 75 -0.66 -20.13 0.22
N THR A 76 0.51 -20.74 0.09
CA THR A 76 0.72 -22.17 -0.16
C THR A 76 2.08 -22.56 0.40
N SER A 77 2.18 -22.63 1.72
CA SER A 77 3.05 -23.63 2.34
C SER A 77 2.31 -24.08 3.59
N PRO A 78 1.73 -25.29 3.63
CA PRO A 78 1.23 -25.82 4.87
C PRO A 78 2.39 -25.77 5.87
N LYS A 79 2.15 -25.21 7.06
CA LYS A 79 3.05 -25.46 8.20
C LYS A 79 3.21 -26.97 8.23
N LYS A 80 4.41 -27.49 7.96
CA LYS A 80 4.72 -28.87 8.30
C LYS A 80 4.48 -28.96 9.80
N ALA A 81 3.33 -29.55 10.17
CA ALA A 81 3.13 -30.01 11.53
C ALA A 81 4.30 -30.94 11.80
N GLY A 82 5.14 -30.53 12.77
CA GLY A 82 6.28 -31.32 13.17
C GLY A 82 5.78 -32.69 13.58
N SER A 83 6.24 -33.70 12.85
CA SER A 83 6.28 -35.08 13.31
C SER A 83 7.19 -35.12 14.53
N ARG A 84 6.62 -35.24 15.72
CA ARG A 84 7.15 -36.00 16.87
C ARG A 84 6.00 -36.42 17.75
#